data_AF-A0A3M0K6D2-F1
#
_entry.id   AF-A0A3M0K6D2-F1
#
_cell.length_a   1.000
_cell.length_b   1.000
_cell.length_c   1.000
_cell.angle_alpha   90.00
_cell.angle_beta   90.00
_cell.angle_gamma   90.00
#
_symmetry.space_group_name_H-M   'P 1'
#
loop_
_entity.id
_entity.type
_entity.pdbx_description
1 polymer ?
#
loop_
_entity_poly.entity_id
_entity_poly.type
_entity_poly.pdbx_seq_one_letter_code
_entity_poly.pdbx_strand_id
1 'polypeptide(L)'
;MVQKCKLCSRENSIDILSQTIKPYNAEDSEKFKTIVEFECRGLEPVDFQPQAGFAAEGAESGTPFNDINLLEKDWNDYDEKTKESVGIYEVTHKFVKC
;
A
#
# COMPACT_ATOMS: atom_id res chain seq x y z
N MET A 1 12.46 12.07 -1.19
CA MET A 1 13.79 11.61 -0.72
C MET A 1 14.87 11.97 -1.74
N VAL A 2 16.05 12.42 -1.30
CA VAL A 2 17.22 12.68 -2.15
C VAL A 2 18.40 11.85 -1.63
N GLN A 3 19.10 11.13 -2.50
CA GLN A 3 20.27 10.34 -2.11
C GLN A 3 21.32 10.20 -3.21
N LYS A 4 22.58 10.12 -2.79
CA LYS A 4 23.73 9.88 -3.66
C LYS A 4 23.98 8.38 -3.83
N CYS A 5 24.07 7.93 -5.08
CA CYS A 5 24.39 6.53 -5.38
C CYS A 5 25.77 6.17 -4.81
N LYS A 6 25.82 5.11 -3.99
CA LYS A 6 27.07 4.65 -3.35
C LYS A 6 28.13 4.17 -4.33
N LEU A 7 27.73 3.74 -5.53
CA LEU A 7 28.63 3.24 -6.57
C LEU A 7 29.12 4.36 -7.49
N CYS A 8 28.21 5.07 -8.17
CA CYS A 8 28.56 6.04 -9.21
C CYS A 8 28.54 7.51 -8.77
N SER A 9 28.24 7.78 -7.49
CA SER A 9 28.15 9.14 -6.94
C SER A 9 27.10 10.06 -7.56
N ARG A 10 26.23 9.57 -8.46
CA ARG A 10 25.12 10.35 -9.02
C ARG A 10 24.10 10.70 -7.93
N GLU A 11 23.65 11.94 -7.88
CA GLU A 11 22.52 12.35 -7.05
C GLU A 11 21.20 11.95 -7.71
N ASN A 12 20.33 11.31 -6.94
CA ASN A 12 19.03 10.83 -7.40
C ASN A 12 17.96 11.24 -6.39
N SER A 13 16.72 11.36 -6.86
CA SER A 13 15.58 11.64 -5.99
C SER A 13 14.37 10.81 -6.39
N ILE A 14 13.48 10.62 -5.41
CA ILE A 14 12.15 10.05 -5.60
C ILE A 14 11.18 10.85 -4.75
N ASP A 15 10.00 11.16 -5.28
CA ASP A 15 8.95 11.84 -4.53
C ASP A 15 7.62 11.12 -4.64
N ILE A 16 6.84 11.12 -3.56
CA ILE A 16 5.50 10.53 -3.55
C ILE A 16 4.55 11.56 -4.14
N LEU A 17 3.82 11.18 -5.18
CA LEU A 17 2.78 12.04 -5.75
C LEU A 17 1.52 11.94 -4.90
N SER A 18 1.39 12.77 -3.86
CA SER A 18 0.33 12.65 -2.84
C SER A 18 -1.09 12.63 -3.43
N GLN A 19 -1.33 13.34 -4.53
CA GLN A 19 -2.63 13.37 -5.22
C GLN A 19 -3.01 12.05 -5.91
N THR A 20 -2.07 11.11 -6.03
CA THR A 20 -2.27 9.81 -6.69
C THR A 20 -2.61 8.70 -5.71
N ILE A 21 -2.56 8.99 -4.41
CA ILE A 21 -2.91 8.03 -3.37
C ILE A 21 -4.39 7.69 -3.48
N LYS A 22 -4.69 6.41 -3.68
CA LYS A 22 -6.06 5.90 -3.86
C LYS A 22 -6.30 4.69 -2.96
N PRO A 23 -7.51 4.55 -2.39
CA PRO A 23 -7.86 3.38 -1.60
C PRO A 23 -7.97 2.12 -2.47
N TYR A 24 -7.84 0.96 -1.83
CA TYR A 24 -8.14 -0.35 -2.41
C TYR A 24 -9.46 -0.84 -1.82
N ASN A 25 -10.49 -0.97 -2.65
CA ASN A 25 -11.85 -1.23 -2.20
C ASN A 25 -12.27 -2.67 -2.53
N ALA A 26 -13.45 -3.08 -2.04
CA ALA A 26 -14.02 -4.41 -2.28
C ALA A 26 -14.17 -4.73 -3.79
N GLU A 27 -14.50 -3.73 -4.63
CA GLU A 27 -14.60 -3.93 -6.08
C GLU A 27 -13.26 -4.23 -6.78
N ASP A 28 -12.14 -3.91 -6.11
CA ASP A 28 -10.79 -4.10 -6.63
C ASP A 28 -10.22 -5.48 -6.27
N SER A 29 -10.90 -6.24 -5.42
CA SER A 29 -10.45 -7.52 -4.87
C SER A 29 -9.87 -8.43 -5.95
N GLU A 30 -8.76 -9.09 -5.60
CA GLU A 30 -7.99 -10.02 -6.45
C GLU A 30 -7.41 -9.40 -7.74
N LYS A 31 -7.47 -8.07 -7.88
CA LYS A 31 -6.89 -7.36 -9.03
C LYS A 31 -5.80 -6.41 -8.56
N PHE A 32 -4.81 -6.23 -9.42
CA PHE A 32 -3.84 -5.16 -9.23
C PHE A 32 -4.49 -3.80 -9.51
N LYS A 33 -4.40 -2.90 -8.54
CA LYS A 33 -4.79 -1.49 -8.64
C LYS A 33 -3.62 -0.62 -8.25
N THR A 34 -3.40 0.47 -9.00
CA THR A 34 -2.43 1.50 -8.61
C THR A 34 -2.98 2.27 -7.41
N ILE A 35 -2.29 2.14 -6.27
CA ILE A 35 -2.64 2.85 -5.03
C ILE A 35 -1.79 4.11 -4.79
N VAL A 36 -0.65 4.25 -5.46
CA VAL A 36 0.24 5.41 -5.36
C VAL A 36 1.20 5.46 -6.57
N GLU A 37 1.59 6.66 -6.97
CA GLU A 37 2.59 6.91 -8.01
C GLU A 37 3.79 7.69 -7.43
N PHE A 38 4.95 7.52 -8.06
CA PHE A 38 6.20 8.16 -7.65
C PHE A 38 6.82 8.94 -8.80
N GLU A 39 7.25 10.17 -8.55
CA GLU A 39 8.12 10.90 -9.48
C GLU A 39 9.57 10.45 -9.26
N CYS A 40 10.10 9.69 -10.20
CA CYS A 40 11.44 9.10 -10.11
C CYS A 40 12.46 9.92 -10.91
N ARG A 41 13.55 10.36 -10.27
CA ARG A 41 14.70 11.03 -10.91
C ARG A 41 15.98 10.26 -10.60
N GLY A 42 16.22 9.20 -11.36
CA GLY A 42 17.41 8.35 -11.22
C GLY A 42 17.35 7.35 -10.06
N LEU A 43 16.24 7.30 -9.30
CA LEU A 43 15.95 6.34 -8.25
C LEU A 43 14.57 5.73 -8.49
N GLU A 44 14.53 4.47 -8.90
CA GLU A 44 13.31 3.72 -9.18
C GLU A 44 13.09 2.65 -8.10
N PRO A 45 11.88 2.51 -7.54
CA PRO A 45 11.57 1.43 -6.61
C PRO A 45 11.45 0.10 -7.36
N VAL A 46 11.98 -0.97 -6.75
CA VAL A 46 11.99 -2.32 -7.34
C VAL A 46 11.36 -3.39 -6.44
N ASP A 47 11.09 -3.05 -5.18
CA ASP A 47 10.45 -3.91 -4.19
C ASP A 47 9.68 -3.02 -3.19
N PHE A 48 8.66 -3.59 -2.55
CA PHE A 48 7.81 -2.92 -1.59
C PHE A 48 7.40 -3.86 -0.45
N GLN A 49 7.62 -3.40 0.78
CA GLN A 49 7.15 -4.07 1.99
C GLN A 49 6.08 -3.19 2.65
N PRO A 50 4.79 -3.52 2.54
CA PRO A 50 3.76 -2.84 3.31
C PRO A 50 3.98 -3.14 4.80
N GLN A 51 3.74 -2.15 5.65
CA GLN A 51 3.92 -2.25 7.11
C GLN A 51 2.64 -1.76 7.81
N ALA A 52 2.79 -1.10 8.96
CA ALA A 52 1.70 -0.47 9.69
C ALA A 52 1.26 0.88 9.07
N GLY A 53 0.12 1.38 9.53
CA GLY A 53 -0.43 2.69 9.16
C GLY A 53 -1.52 2.63 8.10
N PHE A 54 -1.96 1.44 7.70
CA PHE A 54 -3.15 1.28 6.88
C PHE A 54 -4.42 1.42 7.73
N ALA A 55 -5.50 1.84 7.10
CA ALA A 55 -6.83 1.87 7.68
C ALA A 55 -7.84 1.33 6.66
N ALA A 56 -8.90 0.71 7.15
CA ALA A 56 -9.97 0.14 6.35
C ALA A 56 -11.32 0.31 7.07
N GLU A 57 -12.41 0.00 6.36
CA GLU A 57 -13.76 -0.01 6.91
C GLU A 57 -14.42 -1.35 6.59
N GLY A 58 -15.21 -1.88 7.53
CA GLY A 58 -16.05 -3.05 7.29
C GLY A 58 -17.04 -2.76 6.15
N ALA A 59 -17.07 -3.64 5.14
CA ALA A 59 -17.76 -3.39 3.86
C ALA A 59 -19.26 -3.07 4.01
N GLU A 60 -19.93 -3.69 4.98
CA GLU A 60 -21.37 -3.47 5.24
C GLU A 60 -21.61 -2.55 6.45
N SER A 61 -20.71 -2.58 7.43
CA SER A 61 -20.91 -2.00 8.76
C SER A 61 -20.34 -0.58 8.92
N GLY A 62 -19.41 -0.20 8.03
CA GLY A 62 -18.56 0.98 8.19
C GLY A 62 -17.74 0.96 9.48
N THR A 63 -17.50 -0.21 10.09
CA THR A 63 -16.65 -0.33 11.29
C THR A 63 -15.22 0.05 10.93
N PRO A 64 -14.62 1.07 11.56
CA PRO A 64 -13.27 1.49 11.22
C PRO A 64 -12.23 0.54 11.84
N PHE A 65 -11.30 0.09 11.01
CA PHE A 65 -10.11 -0.67 11.41
C PHE A 65 -8.89 0.22 11.15
N ASN A 66 -8.24 0.67 12.23
CA ASN A 66 -7.08 1.56 12.17
C ASN A 66 -5.79 0.79 12.48
N ASP A 67 -4.65 1.40 12.14
CA ASP A 67 -3.31 0.87 12.44
C ASP A 67 -3.08 -0.57 11.92
N ILE A 68 -3.72 -0.93 10.80
CA ILE A 68 -3.56 -2.23 10.14
C ILE A 68 -2.10 -2.38 9.72
N ASN A 69 -1.51 -3.52 10.09
CA ASN A 69 -0.15 -3.90 9.75
C ASN A 69 -0.15 -5.05 8.74
N LEU A 70 0.34 -4.77 7.54
CA LEU A 70 0.41 -5.74 6.43
C LEU A 70 1.82 -6.33 6.23
N LEU A 71 2.70 -6.23 7.24
CA LEU A 71 4.06 -6.78 7.18
C LEU A 71 4.09 -8.29 6.86
N GLU A 72 3.18 -9.05 7.48
CA GLU A 72 3.04 -10.49 7.28
C GLU A 72 2.25 -10.85 6.02
N LYS A 73 1.80 -9.86 5.24
CA LYS A 73 0.95 -9.98 4.03
C LYS A 73 -0.45 -10.52 4.26
N ASP A 74 -0.73 -11.03 5.45
CA ASP A 74 -2.04 -11.44 5.91
C ASP A 74 -2.40 -10.67 7.18
N TRP A 75 -3.64 -10.22 7.26
CA TRP A 75 -4.22 -9.55 8.42
C TRP A 75 -5.67 -9.99 8.57
N ASN A 76 -6.11 -10.19 9.81
CA ASN A 76 -7.47 -10.58 10.13
C ASN A 76 -7.90 -9.93 11.45
N ASP A 77 -9.20 -9.66 11.56
CA ASP A 77 -9.85 -9.12 12.74
C ASP A 77 -11.33 -9.52 12.74
N TYR A 78 -12.11 -9.00 13.68
CA TYR A 78 -13.53 -9.31 13.82
C TYR A 78 -14.38 -8.05 13.85
N ASP A 79 -15.41 -8.02 13.01
CA ASP A 79 -16.38 -6.93 12.99
C ASP A 79 -17.55 -7.25 13.93
N GLU A 80 -17.53 -6.64 15.11
CA GLU A 80 -18.54 -6.82 16.15
C GLU A 80 -19.95 -6.40 15.71
N LYS A 81 -20.09 -5.50 14.72
CA LYS A 81 -21.42 -5.05 14.26
C LYS A 81 -22.11 -6.10 13.39
N THR A 82 -21.38 -6.72 12.47
CA THR A 82 -21.92 -7.77 11.57
C THR A 82 -21.77 -9.16 12.17
N LYS A 83 -20.93 -9.33 13.19
CA LYS A 83 -20.55 -10.61 13.80
C LYS A 83 -19.82 -11.53 12.82
N GLU A 84 -18.99 -10.94 11.98
CA GLU A 84 -18.25 -11.63 10.93
C GLU A 84 -16.74 -11.37 11.05
N SER A 85 -15.94 -12.30 10.54
CA SER A 85 -14.50 -12.11 10.43
C SER A 85 -14.19 -11.25 9.22
N VAL A 86 -13.23 -10.35 9.36
CA VAL A 86 -12.69 -9.54 8.27
C VAL A 86 -11.23 -9.88 8.05
N GLY A 87 -10.73 -9.68 6.84
CA GLY A 87 -9.31 -9.87 6.58
C GLY A 87 -8.84 -9.38 5.23
N ILE A 88 -7.53 -9.21 5.15
CA ILE A 88 -6.75 -8.85 3.97
C ILE A 88 -5.69 -9.92 3.85
N TYR A 89 -5.70 -10.67 2.75
CA TYR A 89 -4.86 -11.84 2.58
C TYR A 89 -4.06 -11.78 1.29
N GLU A 90 -2.96 -12.52 1.25
CA GLU A 90 -2.11 -12.70 0.08
C GLU A 90 -1.66 -11.37 -0.55
N VAL A 91 -1.32 -10.38 0.28
CA VAL A 91 -0.92 -9.06 -0.20
C VAL A 91 0.30 -9.17 -1.12
N THR A 92 0.12 -8.73 -2.36
CA THR A 92 1.16 -8.67 -3.39
C THR A 92 1.21 -7.28 -4.01
N HIS A 93 2.33 -6.97 -4.66
CA HIS A 93 2.54 -5.69 -5.32
C HIS A 93 3.25 -5.89 -6.66
N LYS A 94 3.13 -4.89 -7.54
CA LYS A 94 3.94 -4.78 -8.76
C LYS A 94 4.15 -3.32 -9.12
N PHE A 95 5.28 -3.01 -9.73
CA PHE A 95 5.53 -1.70 -10.31
C PHE A 95 5.18 -1.71 -11.80
N VAL A 96 4.48 -0.68 -12.27
CA VAL A 96 4.18 -0.45 -13.69
C VAL A 96 4.87 0.85 -14.09
N LYS A 97 5.65 0.80 -15.17
CA LYS A 97 6.26 2.01 -15.74
C LYS A 97 5.23 2.75 -16.59
N CYS A 98 5.04 4.03 -16.31
CA CYS A 98 4.20 4.94 -17.10
C CYS A 98 4.95 5.45 -18.33
#